data_AF-A0A0G0BJA7-F1
#
_entry.id   AF-A0A0G0BJA7-F1
#
_cell.length_a   1.000
_cell.length_b   1.000
_cell.length_c   1.000
_cell.angle_alpha   90.00
_cell.angle_beta   90.00
_cell.angle_gamma   90.00
#
_symmetry.space_group_name_H-M   'P 1'
#
loop_
_entity.id
_entity.type
_entity.pdbx_description
1 polymer ?
#
loop_
_entity_poly.entity_id
_entity_poly.type
_entity_poly.pdbx_seq_one_letter_code
_entity_poly.pdbx_strand_id
1 'polypeptide(L)'
;MTRLIDKNRIKEIIKKRLLKVPSEVKQSFPNILSQNKISVKIIQNNKYILIVFLNSEEEKRRKKDKIRKELSSFPGLIVKDNVSKTAFRLENKNTLITSCTIKNMFSLSLGKDSTAILNNHKQILDTKKYGYYEYTVDLAYVLSFGDEINQKNVYNYFDDLVVYSIEHWSNFNE
;
A
#
# COMPACT_ATOMS: atom_id res chain seq x y z
N MET A 1 -5.86 25.80 2.80
CA MET A 1 -5.06 25.15 3.87
C MET A 1 -5.36 23.66 3.83
N THR A 2 -4.42 22.84 3.37
CA THR A 2 -4.59 21.37 3.21
C THR A 2 -4.69 20.73 4.59
N ARG A 3 -5.81 20.08 4.93
CA ARG A 3 -5.94 19.39 6.23
C ARG A 3 -5.14 18.10 6.18
N LEU A 4 -4.18 17.96 7.08
CA LEU A 4 -3.45 16.70 7.24
C LEU A 4 -4.42 15.61 7.69
N ILE A 5 -4.36 14.44 7.04
CA ILE A 5 -5.13 13.26 7.45
C ILE A 5 -4.64 12.84 8.83
N ASP A 6 -5.57 12.73 9.77
CA ASP A 6 -5.35 12.12 11.08
C ASP A 6 -4.96 10.63 10.91
N LYS A 7 -3.70 10.34 11.17
CA LYS A 7 -3.13 9.00 11.10
C LYS A 7 -3.65 8.08 12.21
N ASN A 8 -4.12 8.62 13.33
CA ASN A 8 -4.66 7.80 14.42
C ASN A 8 -5.98 7.16 14.02
N ARG A 9 -6.86 7.91 13.33
CA ARG A 9 -8.10 7.36 12.80
C ARG A 9 -7.88 6.19 11.82
N ILE A 10 -6.89 6.30 10.92
CA ILE A 10 -6.49 5.18 10.04
C ILE A 10 -6.00 3.97 10.85
N LYS A 11 -5.16 4.21 11.87
CA LYS A 11 -4.67 3.13 12.75
C LYS A 11 -5.80 2.46 13.52
N GLU A 12 -6.80 3.20 13.98
CA GLU A 12 -7.96 2.61 14.67
C GLU A 12 -8.79 1.73 13.72
N ILE A 13 -9.00 2.13 12.46
CA ILE A 13 -9.64 1.27 11.44
C ILE A 13 -8.84 -0.03 11.29
N ILE A 14 -7.54 0.05 11.07
CA ILE A 14 -6.66 -1.13 10.92
C ILE A 14 -6.73 -2.03 12.16
N LYS A 15 -6.62 -1.43 13.35
CA LYS A 15 -6.65 -2.17 14.61
C LYS A 15 -7.97 -2.90 14.79
N LYS A 16 -9.09 -2.23 14.54
CA LYS A 16 -10.44 -2.78 14.69
C LYS A 16 -10.71 -3.89 13.66
N ARG A 17 -10.40 -3.66 12.39
CA ARG A 17 -10.80 -4.53 11.27
C ARG A 17 -9.80 -5.64 10.94
N LEU A 18 -8.50 -5.40 11.15
CA LEU A 18 -7.45 -6.32 10.68
C LEU A 18 -6.67 -6.97 11.81
N LEU A 19 -6.43 -6.25 12.92
CA LEU A 19 -5.53 -6.75 13.98
C LEU A 19 -6.25 -7.38 15.17
N LYS A 20 -7.47 -6.94 15.50
CA LYS A 20 -8.27 -7.44 16.64
C LYS A 20 -9.33 -8.48 16.27
N VAL A 21 -9.34 -8.97 15.03
CA VAL A 21 -10.27 -10.02 14.61
C VAL A 21 -9.90 -11.40 15.20
N PRO A 22 -10.87 -12.32 15.34
CA PRO A 22 -10.61 -13.68 15.84
C PRO A 22 -9.57 -14.43 15.01
N SER A 23 -8.87 -15.37 15.64
CA SER A 23 -7.82 -16.18 15.00
C SER A 23 -8.31 -16.95 13.79
N GLU A 24 -9.54 -17.44 13.83
CA GLU A 24 -10.18 -18.25 12.79
C GLU A 24 -10.32 -17.41 11.51
N VAL A 25 -10.78 -16.17 11.65
CA VAL A 25 -10.91 -15.23 10.53
C VAL A 25 -9.54 -14.87 9.94
N LYS A 26 -8.52 -14.68 10.80
CA LYS A 26 -7.16 -14.32 10.35
C LYS A 26 -6.47 -15.38 9.51
N GLN A 27 -6.92 -16.64 9.56
CA GLN A 27 -6.32 -17.70 8.73
C GLN A 27 -6.46 -17.40 7.23
N SER A 28 -7.52 -16.66 6.85
CA SER A 28 -7.73 -16.21 5.47
C SER A 28 -6.87 -15.01 5.06
N PHE A 29 -6.30 -14.26 6.02
CA PHE A 29 -5.64 -12.99 5.75
C PHE A 29 -4.22 -13.17 5.19
N PRO A 30 -3.68 -12.16 4.49
CA PRO A 30 -2.27 -12.15 4.11
C PRO A 30 -1.35 -12.38 5.31
N ASN A 31 -0.33 -13.24 5.13
CA ASN A 31 0.56 -13.70 6.21
C ASN A 31 1.16 -12.55 7.04
N ILE A 32 1.41 -11.38 6.44
CA ILE A 32 1.89 -10.20 7.15
C ILE A 32 0.98 -9.79 8.32
N LEU A 33 -0.34 -10.01 8.24
CA LEU A 33 -1.30 -9.67 9.30
C LEU A 33 -1.32 -10.68 10.46
N SER A 34 -0.74 -11.87 10.25
CA SER A 34 -0.62 -12.93 11.26
C SER A 34 0.68 -12.81 12.09
N GLN A 35 1.55 -11.86 11.76
CA GLN A 35 2.83 -11.70 12.45
C GLN A 35 2.69 -11.01 13.81
N ASN A 36 3.51 -11.44 14.78
CA ASN A 36 3.52 -10.88 16.14
C ASN A 36 3.92 -9.39 16.20
N LYS A 37 4.71 -8.93 15.23
CA LYS A 37 5.21 -7.55 15.17
C LYS A 37 5.08 -7.00 13.76
N ILE A 38 4.05 -6.18 13.57
CA ILE A 38 3.77 -5.49 12.32
C ILE A 38 3.87 -4.00 12.56
N SER A 39 4.54 -3.28 11.67
CA SER A 39 4.49 -1.82 11.63
C SER A 39 3.68 -1.35 10.43
N VAL A 40 2.90 -0.29 10.66
CA VAL A 40 2.08 0.34 9.63
C VAL A 40 2.70 1.68 9.28
N LYS A 41 3.11 1.83 8.02
CA LYS A 41 3.64 3.09 7.50
C LYS A 41 2.58 3.79 6.64
N ILE A 42 2.20 4.99 7.07
CA ILE A 42 1.24 5.84 6.35
C ILE A 42 2.03 6.97 5.66
N ILE A 43 2.04 6.94 4.34
CA ILE A 43 2.63 7.93 3.45
C ILE A 43 1.49 8.69 2.78
N GLN A 44 1.57 10.02 2.75
CA GLN A 44 0.55 10.85 2.14
C GLN A 44 1.17 12.05 1.42
N ASN A 45 0.47 12.54 0.41
CA ASN A 45 0.71 13.85 -0.20
C ASN A 45 -0.64 14.45 -0.65
N ASN A 46 -0.61 15.42 -1.55
CA ASN A 46 -1.81 16.06 -2.10
C ASN A 46 -2.58 15.20 -3.11
N LYS A 47 -2.00 14.10 -3.60
CA LYS A 47 -2.59 13.23 -4.62
C LYS A 47 -3.08 11.90 -4.09
N TYR A 48 -2.49 11.37 -3.01
CA TYR A 48 -2.86 10.04 -2.50
C TYR A 48 -2.46 9.82 -1.04
N ILE A 49 -3.00 8.74 -0.49
CA ILE A 49 -2.52 8.07 0.73
C ILE A 49 -2.12 6.63 0.39
N LEU A 50 -0.98 6.19 0.94
CA LEU A 50 -0.42 4.86 0.84
C LEU A 50 -0.21 4.33 2.25
N ILE A 51 -0.82 3.20 2.56
CA ILE A 51 -0.77 2.53 3.86
C ILE A 51 -0.09 1.19 3.65
N VAL A 52 1.13 1.03 4.17
CA VAL A 52 1.93 -0.19 3.95
C VAL A 52 2.16 -0.92 5.27
N PHE A 53 1.96 -2.23 5.24
CA PHE A 53 2.26 -3.14 6.34
C PHE A 53 3.67 -3.69 6.16
N LEU A 54 4.48 -3.59 7.19
CA LEU A 54 5.88 -3.98 7.18
C LEU A 54 6.14 -4.93 8.35
N ASN A 55 6.90 -5.99 8.06
CA ASN A 55 7.44 -6.83 9.09
C ASN A 55 8.67 -6.16 9.74
N SER A 56 9.05 -6.65 10.92
CA SER A 56 10.14 -6.03 11.69
C SER A 56 11.51 -6.10 11.00
N GLU A 57 11.75 -7.11 10.16
CA GLU A 57 13.00 -7.27 9.41
C GLU A 57 13.07 -6.27 8.27
N GLU A 58 11.99 -6.16 7.50
CA GLU A 58 11.86 -5.22 6.40
C GLU A 58 11.98 -3.80 6.92
N GLU A 59 11.33 -3.44 8.03
CA GLU A 59 11.48 -2.13 8.66
C GLU A 59 12.94 -1.83 9.04
N LYS A 60 13.64 -2.79 9.65
CA LYS A 60 15.08 -2.66 9.98
C LYS A 60 15.92 -2.48 8.71
N ARG A 61 15.66 -3.28 7.67
CA ARG A 61 16.32 -3.17 6.37
C ARG A 61 16.11 -1.77 5.81
N ARG A 62 14.86 -1.26 5.84
CA ARG A 62 14.51 0.08 5.36
C ARG A 62 15.25 1.19 6.10
N LYS A 63 15.52 1.03 7.40
CA LYS A 63 16.25 2.03 8.21
C LYS A 63 17.76 2.05 7.94
N LYS A 64 18.36 0.90 7.63
CA LYS A 64 19.81 0.78 7.37
C LYS A 64 20.21 1.26 5.98
N ASP A 65 19.28 1.24 5.04
CA ASP A 65 19.51 1.46 3.62
C ASP A 65 19.72 2.95 3.30
N LYS A 66 20.99 3.40 3.23
CA LYS A 66 21.35 4.82 2.98
C LYS A 66 20.81 5.35 1.65
N ILE A 67 20.68 4.48 0.63
CA ILE A 67 20.11 4.81 -0.70
C ILE A 67 18.68 5.37 -0.57
N ARG A 68 17.95 4.99 0.48
CA ARG A 68 16.58 5.47 0.75
C ARG A 68 16.50 6.87 1.34
N LYS A 69 17.61 7.48 1.75
CA LYS A 69 17.61 8.89 2.17
C LYS A 69 17.45 9.82 0.97
N GLU A 70 17.94 9.41 -0.20
CA GLU A 70 17.82 10.14 -1.46
C GLU A 70 16.57 9.73 -2.26
N LEU A 71 16.09 8.49 -2.08
CA LEU A 71 14.91 7.96 -2.77
C LEU A 71 13.63 8.04 -1.92
N SER A 72 12.46 7.95 -2.58
CA SER A 72 11.18 7.77 -1.86
C SER A 72 11.16 6.47 -1.06
N SER A 73 10.33 6.40 -0.01
CA SER A 73 10.22 5.22 0.87
C SER A 73 9.96 3.88 0.14
N PHE A 74 9.33 3.92 -1.04
CA PHE A 74 9.06 2.78 -1.92
C PHE A 74 9.37 3.19 -3.37
N PRO A 75 10.66 3.17 -3.79
CA PRO A 75 11.04 3.63 -5.13
C PRO A 75 10.45 2.71 -6.18
N GLY A 76 10.00 3.28 -7.30
CA GLY A 76 9.34 2.52 -8.37
C GLY A 76 7.89 2.14 -8.07
N LEU A 77 7.36 2.26 -6.85
CA LEU A 77 5.99 1.80 -6.59
C LEU A 77 4.94 2.68 -7.28
N ILE A 78 5.01 3.99 -7.07
CA ILE A 78 4.04 4.95 -7.61
C ILE A 78 4.82 6.01 -8.39
N VAL A 79 4.45 6.24 -9.64
CA VAL A 79 5.02 7.29 -10.48
C VAL A 79 4.63 8.68 -9.93
N LYS A 80 5.54 9.64 -10.02
CA LYS A 80 5.29 11.03 -9.58
C LYS A 80 4.89 11.97 -10.72
N ASP A 81 5.36 11.68 -11.92
CA ASP A 81 5.09 12.41 -13.15
C ASP A 81 4.12 11.63 -14.07
N ASN A 82 3.61 12.30 -15.10
CA ASN A 82 2.70 11.70 -16.08
C ASN A 82 3.45 11.13 -17.31
N VAL A 83 4.79 11.10 -17.27
CA VAL A 83 5.61 10.81 -18.46
C VAL A 83 6.21 9.40 -18.36
N SER A 84 6.51 8.94 -17.16
CA SER A 84 7.15 7.64 -16.96
C SER A 84 6.20 6.50 -17.24
N LYS A 85 6.73 5.43 -17.85
CA LYS A 85 5.98 4.19 -18.11
C LYS A 85 5.63 3.50 -16.79
N THR A 86 4.39 3.02 -16.69
CA THR A 86 3.88 2.29 -15.53
C THR A 86 3.30 0.94 -15.96
N ALA A 87 3.44 -0.08 -15.12
CA ALA A 87 2.86 -1.39 -15.37
C ALA A 87 1.33 -1.37 -15.29
N PHE A 88 0.80 -0.64 -14.31
CA PHE A 88 -0.64 -0.48 -14.11
C PHE A 88 -1.01 0.99 -14.05
N ARG A 89 -2.16 1.31 -14.64
CA ARG A 89 -2.85 2.59 -14.46
C ARG A 89 -4.16 2.33 -13.71
N LEU A 90 -4.27 2.88 -12.51
CA LEU A 90 -5.44 2.71 -11.67
C LEU A 90 -6.49 3.76 -12.03
N GLU A 91 -7.63 3.32 -12.57
CA GLU A 91 -8.77 4.19 -12.88
C GLU A 91 -10.04 3.82 -12.12
N ASN A 92 -10.01 2.71 -11.39
CA ASN A 92 -11.16 2.14 -10.70
C ASN A 92 -10.96 2.10 -9.18
N LYS A 93 -12.06 1.93 -8.45
CA LYS A 93 -12.06 1.61 -7.02
C LYS A 93 -11.93 0.09 -6.84
N ASN A 94 -11.44 -0.31 -5.67
CA ASN A 94 -11.36 -1.68 -5.18
C ASN A 94 -10.52 -2.61 -6.07
N THR A 95 -9.45 -2.08 -6.67
CA THR A 95 -8.54 -2.89 -7.50
C THR A 95 -7.68 -3.78 -6.62
N LEU A 96 -7.67 -5.10 -6.83
CA LEU A 96 -6.73 -6.00 -6.18
C LEU A 96 -5.58 -6.37 -7.13
N ILE A 97 -4.34 -6.17 -6.69
CA ILE A 97 -3.12 -6.59 -7.40
C ILE A 97 -2.36 -7.57 -6.50
N THR A 98 -2.32 -8.84 -6.89
CA THR A 98 -1.74 -9.93 -6.09
C THR A 98 -0.57 -10.60 -6.79
N SER A 99 0.49 -10.94 -6.03
CA SER A 99 1.61 -11.77 -6.47
C SER A 99 2.28 -11.28 -7.76
N CYS A 100 2.34 -9.96 -7.94
CA CYS A 100 2.91 -9.33 -9.12
C CYS A 100 4.39 -9.01 -8.92
N THR A 101 5.22 -9.24 -9.95
CA THR A 101 6.62 -8.80 -9.98
C THR A 101 6.83 -7.78 -11.09
N ILE A 102 7.21 -6.56 -10.74
CA ILE A 102 7.54 -5.49 -11.69
C ILE A 102 9.05 -5.25 -11.70
N LYS A 103 9.65 -5.29 -12.89
CA LYS A 103 11.08 -5.09 -13.09
C LYS A 103 11.34 -3.85 -13.95
N ASN A 104 12.24 -2.98 -13.48
CA ASN A 104 12.76 -1.81 -14.19
C ASN A 104 11.69 -0.85 -14.74
N MET A 105 10.55 -0.77 -14.05
CA MET A 105 9.43 0.11 -14.37
C MET A 105 8.74 0.56 -13.09
N PHE A 106 8.02 1.68 -13.17
CA PHE A 106 7.10 2.04 -12.11
C PHE A 106 5.91 1.07 -12.06
N SER A 107 5.46 0.69 -10.88
CA SER A 107 4.33 -0.22 -10.74
C SER A 107 3.00 0.46 -11.05
N LEU A 108 2.73 1.61 -10.45
CA LEU A 108 1.41 2.26 -10.50
C LEU A 108 1.49 3.70 -11.04
N SER A 109 0.58 4.04 -11.94
CA SER A 109 0.04 5.39 -12.10
C SER A 109 -1.35 5.46 -11.49
N LEU A 110 -1.65 6.59 -10.84
CA LEU A 110 -2.90 6.79 -10.11
C LEU A 110 -3.80 7.76 -10.87
N GLY A 111 -4.95 7.28 -11.33
CA GLY A 111 -6.07 8.13 -11.73
C GLY A 111 -6.70 8.82 -10.52
N LYS A 112 -7.68 9.69 -10.76
CA LYS A 112 -8.47 10.28 -9.67
C LYS A 112 -9.38 9.21 -9.04
N ASP A 113 -9.73 9.40 -7.77
CA ASP A 113 -10.77 8.63 -7.08
C ASP A 113 -10.61 7.10 -7.15
N SER A 114 -9.36 6.64 -7.25
CA SER A 114 -9.02 5.23 -7.44
C SER A 114 -8.52 4.63 -6.14
N THR A 115 -8.79 3.34 -5.94
CA THR A 115 -8.29 2.60 -4.79
C THR A 115 -7.73 1.25 -5.20
N ALA A 116 -6.67 0.83 -4.53
CA ALA A 116 -6.06 -0.47 -4.77
C ALA A 116 -5.53 -1.12 -3.50
N ILE A 117 -5.54 -2.45 -3.52
CA ILE A 117 -4.89 -3.33 -2.56
C ILE A 117 -3.74 -4.00 -3.28
N LEU A 118 -2.53 -3.86 -2.75
CA LEU A 118 -1.36 -4.60 -3.20
C LEU A 118 -1.11 -5.72 -2.21
N ASN A 119 -1.03 -6.96 -2.69
CA ASN A 119 -0.73 -8.12 -1.88
C ASN A 119 0.43 -8.89 -2.51
N ASN A 120 1.51 -9.10 -1.74
CA ASN A 120 2.73 -9.76 -2.23
C ASN A 120 3.27 -9.13 -3.53
N HIS A 121 3.38 -7.80 -3.57
CA HIS A 121 3.84 -7.06 -4.75
C HIS A 121 5.35 -6.85 -4.70
N LYS A 122 6.08 -7.44 -5.65
CA LYS A 122 7.53 -7.39 -5.75
C LYS A 122 7.98 -6.33 -6.75
N GLN A 123 8.88 -5.45 -6.31
CA GLN A 123 9.50 -4.44 -7.15
C GLN A 123 11.00 -4.70 -7.25
N ILE A 124 11.48 -4.76 -8.49
CA ILE A 124 12.90 -4.87 -8.85
C ILE A 124 13.26 -3.64 -9.67
N LEU A 125 14.31 -2.93 -9.28
CA LEU A 125 14.88 -1.80 -9.98
C LEU A 125 16.36 -2.03 -10.16
N ASP A 126 16.81 -2.01 -11.40
CA ASP A 126 18.21 -2.05 -11.78
C ASP A 126 18.48 -0.79 -12.61
N THR A 127 19.11 0.19 -11.96
CA THR A 127 19.35 1.50 -12.57
C THR A 127 20.84 1.82 -12.55
N LYS A 128 21.32 2.49 -13.60
CA LYS A 128 22.73 2.91 -13.68
C LYS A 128 23.16 3.79 -12.50
N LYS A 129 22.24 4.58 -11.94
CA LYS A 129 22.52 5.55 -10.87
C LYS A 129 22.48 4.93 -9.47
N TYR A 130 21.57 4.00 -9.22
CA TYR A 130 21.30 3.48 -7.87
C TYR A 130 21.59 1.98 -7.72
N GLY A 131 22.03 1.30 -8.79
CA GLY A 131 22.32 -0.13 -8.82
C GLY A 131 21.06 -1.00 -8.76
N TYR A 132 21.28 -2.26 -8.36
CA TYR A 132 20.23 -3.25 -8.13
C TYR A 132 19.52 -3.03 -6.80
N TYR A 133 18.20 -3.02 -6.84
CA TYR A 133 17.35 -2.80 -5.70
C TYR A 133 16.07 -3.64 -5.77
N GLU A 134 15.78 -4.36 -4.70
CA GLU A 134 14.66 -5.29 -4.62
C GLU A 134 13.92 -5.15 -3.28
N TYR A 135 12.59 -5.19 -3.36
CA TYR A 135 11.73 -5.29 -2.19
C TYR A 135 10.37 -5.88 -2.53
N THR A 136 9.73 -6.43 -1.50
CA THR A 136 8.32 -6.86 -1.54
C THR A 136 7.48 -5.93 -0.68
N VAL A 137 6.27 -5.65 -1.15
CA VAL A 137 5.17 -5.03 -0.40
C VAL A 137 4.20 -6.15 -0.08
N ASP A 138 4.29 -6.69 1.14
CA ASP A 138 3.47 -7.82 1.56
C ASP A 138 1.98 -7.47 1.56
N LEU A 139 1.64 -6.28 2.09
CA LEU A 139 0.31 -5.71 1.98
C LEU A 139 0.39 -4.18 1.95
N ALA A 140 -0.34 -3.57 1.03
CA ALA A 140 -0.57 -2.13 1.04
C ALA A 140 -1.96 -1.75 0.52
N TYR A 141 -2.45 -0.60 0.99
CA TYR A 141 -3.64 0.07 0.48
C TYR A 141 -3.24 1.41 -0.13
N VAL A 142 -3.76 1.69 -1.32
CA VAL A 142 -3.57 2.93 -2.06
C VAL A 142 -4.92 3.58 -2.27
N LEU A 143 -5.04 4.85 -1.95
CA LEU A 143 -6.21 5.65 -2.27
C LEU A 143 -5.75 6.96 -2.89
N SER A 144 -6.15 7.23 -4.13
CA SER A 144 -5.88 8.50 -4.80
C SER A 144 -7.04 9.47 -4.58
N PHE A 145 -6.70 10.75 -4.52
CA PHE A 145 -7.66 11.82 -4.33
C PHE A 145 -8.15 12.36 -5.67
N GLY A 146 -9.41 12.78 -5.66
CA GLY A 146 -10.09 13.41 -6.77
C GLY A 146 -11.30 14.17 -6.28
N ASP A 147 -12.39 14.07 -7.03
CA ASP A 147 -13.61 14.81 -6.76
C ASP A 147 -14.47 14.09 -5.70
N GLU A 148 -14.38 12.75 -5.65
CA GLU A 148 -15.14 11.90 -4.73
C GLU A 148 -14.37 11.50 -3.48
N ILE A 149 -13.09 11.14 -3.62
CA ILE A 149 -12.19 10.76 -2.53
C ILE A 149 -11.32 11.97 -2.20
N ASN A 150 -11.47 12.49 -1.00
CA ASN A 150 -10.71 13.63 -0.53
C ASN A 150 -10.38 13.49 0.97
N GLN A 151 -9.64 14.44 1.50
CA GLN A 151 -9.14 14.39 2.88
C GLN A 151 -10.25 14.33 3.95
N LYS A 152 -11.47 14.78 3.63
CA LYS A 152 -12.58 14.77 4.59
C LYS A 152 -13.23 13.39 4.71
N ASN A 153 -13.27 12.62 3.62
CA ASN A 153 -14.00 11.35 3.54
C ASN A 153 -13.13 10.12 3.26
N VAL A 154 -11.80 10.28 3.08
CA VAL A 154 -10.84 9.18 2.85
C VAL A 154 -10.96 8.04 3.86
N TYR A 155 -11.35 8.33 5.11
CA TYR A 155 -11.53 7.31 6.14
C TYR A 155 -12.65 6.32 5.83
N ASN A 156 -13.73 6.79 5.21
CA ASN A 156 -14.86 5.95 4.83
C ASN A 156 -14.42 5.02 3.70
N TYR A 157 -13.82 5.59 2.66
CA TYR A 157 -13.26 4.81 1.54
C TYR A 157 -12.17 3.83 1.98
N PHE A 158 -11.39 4.18 3.00
CA PHE A 158 -10.41 3.25 3.55
C PHE A 158 -11.05 2.11 4.35
N ASP A 159 -12.05 2.38 5.20
CA ASP A 159 -12.79 1.32 5.90
C ASP A 159 -13.49 0.40 4.89
N ASP A 160 -14.11 0.95 3.85
CA ASP A 160 -14.77 0.19 2.78
C ASP A 160 -13.78 -0.69 2.02
N LEU A 161 -12.60 -0.16 1.68
CA LEU A 161 -11.55 -0.92 0.99
C LEU A 161 -10.99 -2.05 1.88
N VAL A 162 -10.91 -1.82 3.19
CA VAL A 162 -10.53 -2.86 4.16
C VAL A 162 -11.61 -3.94 4.24
N VAL A 163 -12.89 -3.57 4.30
CA VAL A 163 -14.00 -4.54 4.27
C VAL A 163 -13.95 -5.38 2.99
N TYR A 164 -13.83 -4.72 1.83
CA TYR A 164 -13.68 -5.38 0.54
C TYR A 164 -12.50 -6.38 0.52
N SER A 165 -11.36 -6.01 1.11
CA SER A 165 -10.21 -6.91 1.19
C SER A 165 -10.49 -8.17 2.00
N ILE A 166 -11.20 -8.03 3.13
CA ILE A 166 -11.53 -9.14 4.04
C ILE A 166 -12.49 -10.11 3.38
N GLU A 167 -13.53 -9.59 2.72
CA GLU A 167 -14.48 -10.39 1.95
C GLU A 167 -13.76 -11.19 0.87
N HIS A 168 -12.85 -10.54 0.13
CA HIS A 168 -12.15 -11.20 -0.95
C HIS A 168 -11.23 -12.32 -0.45
N TRP A 169 -10.52 -12.10 0.65
CA TRP A 169 -9.66 -13.12 1.25
C TRP A 169 -10.45 -14.29 1.82
N SER A 170 -11.62 -14.03 2.39
CA SER A 170 -12.48 -15.07 2.95
C SER A 170 -12.99 -16.00 1.86
N ASN A 171 -13.44 -15.45 0.73
CA ASN A 171 -14.02 -16.20 -0.39
C ASN A 171 -13.01 -17.05 -1.19
N PHE A 172 -11.70 -16.83 -1.03
CA PHE A 172 -10.67 -17.60 -1.73
C PHE A 172 -10.24 -18.87 -0.98
N ASN A 173 -10.73 -19.09 0.25
CA ASN A 173 -10.41 -20.26 1.06
C ASN A 173 -11.57 -21.27 1.17
N GLU A 174 -12.66 -21.05 0.42
CA GLU A 174 -13.72 -22.03 0.17
C GLU A 174 -13.48 -22.78 -1.15
#